data_AF-A0A1J4Y556-F1
#
_entry.id   AF-A0A1J4Y556-F1
#
_cell.length_a   1.000
_cell.length_b   1.000
_cell.length_c   1.000
_cell.angle_alpha   90.00
_cell.angle_beta   90.00
_cell.angle_gamma   90.00
#
_symmetry.space_group_name_H-M   'P 1'
#
loop_
_entity.id
_entity.type
_entity.pdbx_description
1 polymer ?
#
loop_
_entity_poly.entity_id
_entity_poly.type
_entity_poly.pdbx_seq_one_letter_code
_entity_poly.pdbx_strand_id
1 'polypeptide(L)'
;MRMDAWQVATVVSFLFVLLLLYLLHRVTRSYHRLLKAKRSDAVRHGLAFEQLFPFAAHYPFDPTHFRFLGKPVDGISFEEDELVFIEFKTGTSRLSAVQRHVRDLIKEKKVSWREIRAS
;
A
#
# COMPACT_ATOMS: atom_id res chain seq x y z
N MET A 1 -43.54 46.45 -3.22
CA MET A 1 -43.43 45.96 -1.83
C MET A 1 -42.01 46.27 -1.35
N ARG A 2 -41.80 47.25 -0.45
CA ARG A 2 -40.46 47.55 0.09
C ARG A 2 -40.10 46.43 1.04
N MET A 3 -38.99 45.75 0.77
CA MET A 3 -38.45 44.77 1.70
C MET A 3 -37.97 45.50 2.95
N ASP A 4 -38.31 44.98 4.12
CA ASP A 4 -37.75 45.47 5.37
C ASP A 4 -36.31 44.97 5.56
N ALA A 5 -35.55 45.64 6.41
CA ALA A 5 -34.14 45.29 6.65
C ALA A 5 -33.96 43.85 7.16
N TRP A 6 -34.97 43.32 7.85
CA TRP A 6 -34.99 41.96 8.39
C TRP A 6 -35.16 40.89 7.30
N GLN A 7 -36.00 41.14 6.28
CA GLN A 7 -36.12 40.28 5.10
C GLN A 7 -34.81 40.24 4.31
N VAL A 8 -34.11 41.37 4.18
CA VAL A 8 -32.80 41.40 3.51
C VAL A 8 -31.77 40.59 4.32
N ALA A 9 -31.70 40.79 5.64
CA ALA A 9 -30.76 40.07 6.50
C ALA A 9 -30.98 38.55 6.51
N THR A 10 -32.24 38.10 6.53
CA THR A 10 -32.59 36.68 6.50
C THR A 10 -32.21 36.04 5.17
N VAL A 11 -32.46 36.70 4.03
CA VAL A 11 -32.05 36.22 2.71
C VAL A 11 -30.53 36.13 2.60
N VAL A 12 -29.80 37.16 3.06
CA VAL A 12 -28.33 37.16 3.05
C VAL A 12 -27.76 36.04 3.92
N SER A 13 -28.29 35.84 5.12
CA SER A 13 -27.88 34.76 6.02
C SER A 13 -28.12 33.38 5.39
N PHE A 14 -29.28 33.19 4.75
CA PHE A 14 -29.61 31.95 4.06
C PHE A 14 -28.66 31.66 2.88
N LEU A 15 -28.38 32.68 2.05
CA LEU A 15 -27.42 32.56 0.95
C LEU A 15 -26.00 32.26 1.45
N PHE A 16 -25.61 32.87 2.58
CA PHE A 16 -24.33 32.60 3.21
C PHE A 16 -24.21 31.16 3.71
N VAL A 17 -25.26 30.62 4.34
CA VAL A 17 -25.30 29.22 4.78
C VAL A 17 -25.24 28.26 3.58
N LEU A 18 -25.98 28.54 2.51
CA LEU A 18 -25.91 27.73 1.29
C LEU A 18 -24.51 27.75 0.65
N LEU A 19 -23.87 28.93 0.61
CA LEU A 19 -22.49 29.05 0.15
C LEU A 19 -21.53 28.26 1.03
N LEU A 20 -21.69 28.33 2.35
CA LEU A 20 -20.85 27.58 3.30
C LEU A 20 -21.01 26.07 3.10
N LEU A 21 -22.24 25.57 2.98
CA LEU A 21 -22.52 24.16 2.71
C LEU A 21 -21.92 23.71 1.37
N TYR A 22 -22.02 24.54 0.33
CA TYR A 22 -21.40 24.28 -0.97
C TYR A 22 -19.87 24.18 -0.87
N LEU A 23 -19.23 25.11 -0.16
CA LEU A 23 -17.78 25.10 0.07
C LEU A 23 -17.34 23.88 0.89
N LEU A 24 -18.05 23.54 1.96
CA LEU A 24 -17.78 22.35 2.78
C LEU A 24 -17.93 21.06 1.96
N HIS A 25 -18.97 20.96 1.12
CA HIS A 25 -19.14 19.83 0.22
C HIS A 25 -17.98 19.74 -0.80
N ARG A 26 -17.55 20.87 -1.37
CA ARG A 26 -16.42 20.91 -2.31
C ARG A 26 -15.11 20.47 -1.66
N VAL A 27 -14.83 20.93 -0.45
CA VAL A 27 -13.61 20.58 0.29
C VAL A 27 -13.60 19.10 0.69
N THR A 28 -14.70 18.60 1.24
CA THR A 28 -14.81 17.18 1.64
C THR A 28 -14.68 16.22 0.45
N ARG A 29 -15.25 16.57 -0.71
CA ARG A 29 -15.11 15.78 -1.94
C ARG A 29 -13.65 15.74 -2.42
N SER A 30 -12.94 16.87 -2.36
CA SER A 30 -11.52 16.96 -2.70
C SER A 30 -10.66 16.16 -1.71
N TYR A 31 -10.96 16.22 -0.42
CA TYR A 31 -10.27 15.44 0.62
C TYR A 31 -10.40 13.93 0.39
N HIS A 32 -11.62 13.44 0.09
CA HIS A 32 -11.84 12.02 -0.19
C HIS A 32 -11.19 11.57 -1.50
N ARG A 33 -11.12 12.44 -2.52
CA ARG A 33 -10.40 12.15 -3.77
C ARG A 33 -8.90 12.02 -3.54
N LEU A 34 -8.31 12.95 -2.78
CA LEU A 34 -6.90 12.91 -2.40
C LEU A 34 -6.56 11.69 -1.56
N LEU A 35 -7.42 11.32 -0.60
CA LEU A 35 -7.25 10.10 0.20
C LEU A 35 -7.30 8.83 -0.66
N LYS A 36 -8.26 8.73 -1.59
CA LYS A 36 -8.37 7.60 -2.52
C LYS A 36 -7.17 7.53 -3.47
N ALA A 37 -6.73 8.67 -4.00
CA ALA A 37 -5.55 8.76 -4.84
C ALA A 37 -4.28 8.34 -4.07
N LYS A 38 -4.08 8.84 -2.84
CA LYS A 38 -2.96 8.45 -1.98
C LYS A 38 -2.97 6.96 -1.62
N ARG A 39 -4.15 6.38 -1.40
CA ARG A 39 -4.31 4.93 -1.16
C ARG A 39 -3.98 4.12 -2.43
N SER A 40 -4.35 4.62 -3.61
CA SER A 40 -3.99 4.02 -4.89
C SER A 40 -2.49 4.13 -5.18
N ASP A 41 -1.86 5.25 -4.83
CA ASP A 41 -0.42 5.45 -4.99
C ASP A 41 0.37 4.58 -4.03
N ALA A 42 -0.06 4.41 -2.78
CA ALA A 42 0.58 3.46 -1.86
C ALA A 42 0.50 2.01 -2.36
N VAL A 43 -0.59 1.64 -3.04
CA VAL A 43 -0.75 0.31 -3.66
C VAL A 43 0.09 0.17 -4.93
N ARG A 44 0.16 1.22 -5.77
CA ARG A 44 1.03 1.25 -6.96
C ARG A 44 2.51 1.29 -6.62
N HIS A 45 2.89 2.02 -5.57
CA HIS A 45 4.24 1.99 -5.03
C HIS A 45 4.58 0.60 -4.51
N GLY A 46 3.67 -0.10 -3.82
CA GLY A 46 3.89 -1.51 -3.44
C GLY A 46 4.22 -2.40 -4.65
N LEU A 47 3.43 -2.30 -5.73
CA LEU A 47 3.61 -3.09 -6.95
C LEU A 47 4.91 -2.75 -7.72
N ALA A 48 5.34 -1.49 -7.70
CA ALA A 48 6.59 -1.05 -8.32
C ALA A 48 7.83 -1.36 -7.44
N PHE A 49 7.69 -1.30 -6.12
CA PHE A 49 8.76 -1.61 -5.17
C PHE A 49 9.05 -3.12 -5.15
N GLU A 50 8.03 -3.96 -5.30
CA GLU A 50 8.15 -5.42 -5.39
C GLU A 50 9.08 -5.89 -6.53
N GLN A 51 9.13 -5.16 -7.65
CA GLN A 51 10.02 -5.47 -8.77
C GLN A 51 11.38 -4.73 -8.72
N LEU A 52 11.49 -3.67 -7.93
CA LEU A 52 12.66 -2.80 -7.89
C LEU A 52 13.52 -2.95 -6.61
N PHE A 53 13.01 -3.61 -5.57
CA PHE A 53 13.73 -3.79 -4.31
C PHE A 53 15.08 -4.51 -4.45
N PRO A 54 15.24 -5.54 -5.32
CA PRO A 54 16.56 -6.12 -5.56
C PRO A 54 17.60 -5.10 -6.08
N PHE A 55 17.15 -4.00 -6.66
CA PHE A 55 18.01 -2.88 -7.12
C PHE A 55 18.11 -1.75 -6.09
N ALA A 56 17.50 -1.89 -4.91
CA ALA A 56 17.71 -0.98 -3.80
C ALA A 56 19.14 -1.13 -3.28
N ALA A 57 19.75 -0.03 -2.83
CA ALA A 57 21.18 0.09 -2.51
C ALA A 57 21.73 -0.88 -1.44
N HIS A 58 20.92 -1.74 -0.83
CA HIS A 58 21.30 -2.64 0.27
C HIS A 58 20.86 -4.09 0.05
N TYR A 59 20.59 -4.51 -1.20
CA TYR A 59 20.37 -5.93 -1.47
C TYR A 59 21.71 -6.68 -1.44
N PRO A 60 21.89 -7.68 -0.54
CA PRO A 60 23.21 -8.29 -0.31
C PRO A 60 23.59 -9.39 -1.32
N PHE A 61 22.69 -9.74 -2.25
CA PHE A 61 22.86 -10.81 -3.23
C PHE A 61 22.86 -10.28 -4.67
N ASP A 62 23.07 -11.15 -5.66
CA ASP A 62 22.91 -10.79 -7.07
C ASP A 62 21.41 -10.65 -7.42
N PRO A 63 20.94 -9.45 -7.82
CA PRO A 63 19.53 -9.24 -8.19
C PRO A 63 19.04 -10.14 -9.34
N THR A 64 19.94 -10.65 -10.20
CA THR A 64 19.59 -11.52 -11.33
C THR A 64 19.18 -12.93 -10.88
N HIS A 65 19.60 -13.34 -9.69
CA HIS A 65 19.24 -14.62 -9.07
C HIS A 65 17.93 -14.54 -8.28
N PHE A 66 17.39 -13.34 -8.07
CA PHE A 66 16.13 -13.16 -7.37
C PHE A 66 14.92 -13.54 -8.24
N ARG A 67 13.95 -14.26 -7.67
CA ARG A 67 12.65 -14.56 -8.26
C ARG A 67 11.54 -14.10 -7.33
N PHE A 68 10.68 -13.25 -7.87
CA PHE A 68 9.51 -12.76 -7.16
C PHE A 68 8.42 -13.83 -7.07
N LEU A 69 7.78 -13.93 -5.90
CA LEU A 69 6.66 -14.84 -5.60
C LEU A 69 5.40 -14.10 -5.15
N GLY A 70 5.54 -13.13 -4.23
CA GLY A 70 4.44 -12.42 -3.57
C GLY A 70 4.00 -13.04 -2.24
N LYS A 71 2.87 -12.61 -1.67
CA LYS A 71 2.49 -13.01 -0.30
C LYS A 71 2.33 -14.53 -0.13
N PRO A 72 2.79 -15.11 1.00
CA PRO A 72 3.31 -14.44 2.19
C PRO A 72 4.83 -14.20 2.22
N VAL A 73 5.58 -14.45 1.13
CA VAL A 73 7.04 -14.22 1.05
C VAL A 73 7.38 -13.58 -0.29
N ASP A 74 7.86 -12.33 -0.28
CA ASP A 74 8.07 -11.55 -1.51
C ASP A 74 8.87 -12.27 -2.60
N GLY A 75 9.93 -13.00 -2.27
CA GLY A 75 10.64 -13.82 -3.25
C GLY A 75 11.71 -14.77 -2.70
N ILE A 76 12.42 -15.41 -3.61
CA ILE A 76 13.57 -16.31 -3.32
C ILE A 76 14.78 -15.86 -4.14
N SER A 77 15.94 -15.76 -3.50
CA SER A 77 17.23 -15.66 -4.19
C SER A 77 17.88 -17.03 -4.32
N PHE A 78 18.32 -17.35 -5.53
CA PHE A 78 18.98 -18.61 -5.86
C PHE A 78 20.50 -18.41 -5.89
N GLU A 79 21.13 -18.48 -4.71
CA GLU A 79 22.59 -18.36 -4.60
C GLU A 79 23.28 -19.70 -4.87
N GLU A 80 24.61 -19.69 -4.93
CA GLU A 80 25.41 -20.87 -5.25
C GLU A 80 25.27 -22.01 -4.22
N ASP A 81 25.17 -21.67 -2.92
CA ASP A 81 25.15 -22.61 -1.80
C ASP A 81 23.86 -22.55 -0.95
N GLU A 82 22.98 -21.58 -1.18
CA GLU A 82 21.74 -21.44 -0.43
C GLU A 82 20.54 -20.89 -1.23
N LEU A 83 19.34 -21.27 -0.78
CA LEU A 83 18.09 -20.65 -1.23
C LEU A 83 17.61 -19.68 -0.16
N VAL A 84 17.64 -18.38 -0.48
CA VAL A 84 17.31 -17.33 0.49
C VAL A 84 15.88 -16.86 0.25
N PHE A 85 14.98 -17.17 1.19
CA PHE A 85 13.64 -16.62 1.20
C PHE A 85 13.66 -15.19 1.76
N ILE A 86 13.13 -14.23 0.99
CA ILE A 86 13.26 -12.81 1.29
C ILE A 86 11.87 -12.17 1.40
N GLU A 87 11.68 -11.43 2.48
CA GLU A 87 10.54 -10.54 2.69
C GLU A 87 11.10 -9.15 2.94
N PHE A 88 10.69 -8.20 2.11
CA PHE A 88 11.11 -6.83 2.17
C PHE A 88 10.25 -6.04 3.16
N LYS A 89 10.91 -5.23 3.99
CA LYS A 89 10.26 -4.32 4.94
C LYS A 89 10.88 -2.95 4.82
N THR A 90 10.03 -1.93 4.85
CA THR A 90 10.44 -0.52 4.88
C THR A 90 10.14 0.08 6.25
N GLY A 91 11.04 0.92 6.76
CA GLY A 91 10.85 1.65 8.02
C GLY A 91 10.68 0.72 9.23
N THR A 92 9.61 0.94 10.01
CA THR A 92 9.32 0.19 11.25
C THR A 92 8.39 -1.02 11.05
N SER A 93 8.13 -1.39 9.78
CA SER A 93 7.24 -2.50 9.47
C SER A 93 7.80 -3.84 9.96
N ARG A 94 6.92 -4.65 10.58
CA ARG A 94 7.28 -5.97 11.13
C ARG A 94 6.66 -7.08 10.28
N LEU A 95 7.21 -8.29 10.36
CA LEU A 95 6.60 -9.48 9.78
C LEU A 95 5.20 -9.69 10.34
N SER A 96 4.24 -10.00 9.47
CA SER A 96 2.90 -10.45 9.85
C SER A 96 2.93 -11.82 10.54
N ALA A 97 1.82 -12.25 11.15
CA ALA A 97 1.76 -13.56 11.81
C ALA A 97 2.03 -14.71 10.82
N VAL A 98 1.46 -14.64 9.61
CA VAL A 98 1.68 -15.63 8.54
C VAL A 98 3.14 -15.63 8.07
N GLN A 99 3.73 -14.45 7.87
CA GLN A 99 5.15 -14.31 7.52
C GLN A 99 6.08 -14.89 8.58
N ARG A 100 5.80 -14.63 9.86
CA ARG A 100 6.57 -15.23 10.96
C ARG A 100 6.46 -16.76 10.95
N HIS A 101 5.27 -17.28 10.71
CA HIS A 101 5.07 -18.73 10.61
C HIS A 101 5.92 -19.35 9.50
N VAL A 102 5.94 -18.74 8.30
CA VAL A 102 6.78 -19.23 7.18
C VAL A 102 8.27 -19.16 7.53
N ARG A 103 8.74 -18.04 8.11
CA ARG A 103 10.11 -17.91 8.61
C ARG A 103 10.46 -19.03 9.58
N ASP A 104 9.55 -19.36 10.50
CA ASP A 104 9.79 -20.38 11.53
C ASP A 104 9.86 -21.78 10.90
N LEU A 105 9.00 -22.10 9.91
CA LEU A 105 9.12 -23.34 9.12
C LEU A 105 10.48 -23.46 8.43
N ILE A 106 11.00 -22.37 7.84
CA ILE A 106 12.30 -22.35 7.18
C ILE A 106 13.43 -22.57 8.21
N LYS A 107 13.39 -21.86 9.35
CA LYS A 107 14.38 -21.99 10.43
C LYS A 107 14.40 -23.40 11.03
N GLU A 108 13.24 -24.02 11.14
CA GLU A 108 13.09 -25.40 11.60
C GLU A 108 13.41 -26.45 10.52
N LYS A 109 13.92 -26.02 9.35
CA LYS A 109 14.25 -26.87 8.19
C LYS A 109 13.08 -27.69 7.66
N LYS A 110 11.84 -27.19 7.83
CA LYS A 110 10.60 -27.79 7.32
C LYS A 110 10.33 -27.36 5.88
N VAL A 111 11.33 -27.51 5.01
CA VAL A 111 11.26 -27.19 3.58
C VAL A 111 11.56 -28.45 2.79
N SER A 112 10.76 -28.75 1.77
CA SER A 112 10.89 -29.99 0.98
C SER A 112 10.71 -29.74 -0.51
N TRP A 113 11.54 -30.39 -1.32
CA TRP A 113 11.36 -30.45 -2.77
C TRP A 113 10.36 -31.56 -3.14
N ARG A 114 9.46 -31.25 -4.08
CA ARG A 114 8.46 -32.17 -4.64
C ARG A 114 8.29 -31.89 -6.13
N GLU A 115 8.47 -32.91 -6.95
CA GLU A 115 8.13 -32.85 -8.38
C GLU A 115 6.69 -33.35 -8.55
N ILE A 116 5.82 -32.53 -9.13
CA ILE A 116 4.43 -32.90 -9.45
C ILE A 116 4.28 -32.82 -10.97
N ARG A 117 3.87 -33.93 -11.59
CA ARG A 117 3.58 -33.99 -13.02
C ARG A 117 2.07 -33.94 -13.22
N ALA A 118 1.60 -32.95 -13.97
CA ALA A 118 0.26 -33.00 -14.55
C ALA A 118 0.37 -33.79 -15.86
N SER A 119 -0.33 -34.93 -15.95
CA SER A 119 -0.49 -35.69 -17.19
C SER A 119 -1.45 -34.99 -18.14
#